data_AF-A0A212DFL1-F1
#
_entry.id   AF-A0A212DFL1-F1
#
_cell.length_a   1.000
_cell.length_b   1.000
_cell.length_c   1.000
_cell.angle_alpha   90.00
_cell.angle_beta   90.00
_cell.angle_gamma   90.00
#
_symmetry.space_group_name_H-M   'P 1'
#
loop_
_entity.id
_entity.type
_entity.pdbx_description
1 polymer ?
#
loop_
_entity_poly.entity_id
_entity_poly.type
_entity_poly.pdbx_seq_one_letter_code
_entity_poly.pdbx_strand_id
1 'polypeptide(L)' 'VILGENLASNCPEVIYEIKEETPVFYKLVPHPKKNIYIYLTAGKEVRRIRVANCGKHKSCWECLAATDPHCGWCHSLQ' A
#
# COMPACT_ATOMS: atom_id res chain seq x y z
N VAL A 1 -7.01 -2.12 4.20
CA VAL A 1 -8.09 -3.01 3.69
C VAL A 1 -8.46 -2.57 2.29
N ILE A 2 -8.87 -3.52 1.46
CA ILE A 2 -9.49 -3.30 0.16
C ILE A 2 -10.94 -3.74 0.32
N LEU A 3 -11.86 -2.89 -0.14
CA LEU A 3 -13.29 -3.18 -0.07
C LEU A 3 -13.70 -3.93 -1.33
N GLY A 4 -14.34 -5.09 -1.13
CA GLY A 4 -14.90 -5.89 -2.20
C GLY A 4 -16.35 -5.51 -2.51
N GLU A 5 -17.08 -6.49 -3.05
CA GLU A 5 -18.53 -6.36 -3.28
C GLU A 5 -19.26 -6.06 -1.97
N ASN A 6 -20.32 -5.24 -2.05
CA ASN A 6 -21.11 -4.80 -0.90
C ASN A 6 -20.29 -4.13 0.22
N LEU A 7 -19.14 -3.53 -0.11
CA LEU A 7 -18.22 -2.89 0.84
C LEU A 7 -17.68 -3.86 1.92
N ALA A 8 -17.66 -5.17 1.63
CA ALA A 8 -17.07 -6.15 2.52
C ALA A 8 -15.56 -5.91 2.64
N SER A 9 -15.06 -5.80 3.86
CA SER A 9 -13.63 -5.63 4.14
C SER A 9 -12.89 -6.96 4.07
N ASN A 10 -11.74 -6.99 3.39
CA ASN A 10 -10.81 -8.11 3.47
C ASN A 10 -9.92 -8.06 4.73
N CYS A 11 -9.10 -9.10 4.91
CA CYS A 11 -8.02 -9.07 5.90
C CYS A 11 -7.03 -7.93 5.57
N PRO A 12 -6.68 -7.07 6.55
CA PRO A 12 -5.75 -5.98 6.33
C PRO A 12 -4.34 -6.49 6.06
N GLU A 13 -3.68 -5.88 5.08
CA GLU A 13 -2.26 -6.10 4.80
C GLU A 13 -1.40 -5.00 5.47
N VAL A 14 -0.27 -5.40 6.05
CA VAL A 14 0.75 -4.48 6.56
C VAL A 14 1.65 -4.00 5.42
N ILE A 15 1.59 -2.71 5.10
CA ILE A 15 2.39 -2.11 4.01
C ILE A 15 3.70 -1.45 4.51
N TYR A 16 3.78 -1.10 5.79
CA TYR A 16 4.94 -0.45 6.39
C TYR A 16 4.91 -0.62 7.92
N GLU A 17 6.08 -0.87 8.51
CA GLU A 17 6.27 -0.94 9.96
C GLU A 17 7.29 0.13 10.39
N ILE A 18 6.99 0.84 11.47
CA ILE A 18 7.92 1.79 12.09
C ILE A 18 8.80 0.99 13.06
N LYS A 19 10.12 0.99 12.84
CA LYS A 19 11.07 0.20 13.65
C LYS A 19 11.02 0.55 15.13
N GLU A 20 10.82 1.83 15.44
CA GLU A 20 10.74 2.36 16.79
C GLU A 20 9.33 2.20 17.40
N GLU A 21 8.39 1.58 16.69
CA GLU A 21 7.00 1.37 17.08
C GLU A 21 6.27 2.65 17.54
N THR A 22 6.75 3.79 17.05
CA THR A 22 6.19 5.10 17.41
C THR A 22 4.74 5.20 16.91
N PRO A 23 3.78 5.62 17.75
CA PRO A 23 2.38 5.73 17.34
C PRO A 23 2.19 6.63 16.11
N VAL A 24 1.37 6.16 15.19
CA VAL A 24 1.02 6.89 13.97
C VAL A 24 0.14 8.08 14.34
N PHE A 25 0.46 9.25 13.79
CA PHE A 25 -0.38 10.44 13.92
C PHE A 25 -1.73 10.20 13.26
N TYR A 26 -2.82 10.64 13.90
CA TYR A 26 -4.20 10.33 13.49
C TYR A 26 -4.56 10.76 12.06
N LYS A 27 -3.76 11.62 11.43
CA LYS A 27 -3.96 12.10 10.06
C LYS A 27 -2.89 11.56 9.13
N LEU A 28 -3.33 10.78 8.14
CA LEU A 28 -2.54 10.41 6.97
C LEU A 28 -2.83 11.38 5.82
N VAL A 29 -1.81 11.71 5.04
CA VAL A 29 -1.95 12.69 3.94
C VAL A 29 -1.54 12.03 2.62
N PRO A 30 -2.44 11.92 1.62
CA PRO A 30 -2.06 11.41 0.30
C PRO A 30 -1.12 12.39 -0.40
N HIS A 31 -0.19 11.86 -1.20
CA HIS A 31 0.70 12.73 -1.96
C HIS A 31 -0.06 13.43 -3.10
N PRO A 32 0.01 14.76 -3.24
CA PRO A 32 -0.90 15.52 -4.12
C PRO A 32 -0.71 15.27 -5.62
N LYS A 33 0.49 14.88 -6.06
CA LYS A 33 0.82 14.64 -7.49
C LYS A 33 1.14 13.20 -7.87
N LYS A 34 1.49 12.36 -6.89
CA LYS A 34 1.97 10.99 -7.12
C LYS A 34 1.10 10.07 -6.29
N ASN A 35 -0.01 9.64 -6.88
CA ASN A 35 -1.04 8.81 -6.26
C ASN A 35 -0.54 7.46 -5.70
N ILE A 36 0.68 7.04 -6.05
CA ILE A 36 1.34 5.85 -5.48
C ILE A 36 1.98 6.08 -4.09
N TYR A 37 1.91 7.29 -3.54
CA TYR A 37 2.53 7.64 -2.25
C TYR A 37 1.56 8.25 -1.24
N ILE A 38 1.83 7.98 0.04
CA ILE A 38 1.18 8.58 1.21
C ILE A 38 2.23 9.06 2.21
N TYR A 39 1.94 10.13 2.94
CA TYR A 39 2.77 10.63 4.03
C TYR A 39 2.29 10.02 5.36
N LEU A 40 3.15 9.19 5.94
CA LEU A 40 3.01 8.61 7.27
C LEU A 40 3.77 9.50 8.27
N THR A 41 3.04 10.10 9.21
CA THR A 41 3.62 10.92 10.27
C THR A 41 3.59 10.14 11.57
N ALA A 42 4.70 10.08 12.29
CA ALA A 42 4.79 9.44 13.60
C ALA A 42 5.84 10.16 14.44
N GLY A 43 5.48 10.54 15.67
CA GLY A 43 6.35 11.33 16.54
C GLY A 43 6.84 12.62 15.86
N LYS A 44 8.16 12.71 15.64
CA LYS A 44 8.83 13.88 15.03
C LYS A 44 9.24 13.65 13.57
N GLU A 45 8.76 12.57 12.94
CA GLU A 45 9.20 12.15 11.62
C GLU A 45 8.04 12.06 10.63
N VAL A 46 8.31 12.43 9.38
CA VAL A 46 7.39 12.27 8.25
C VAL A 46 8.06 11.40 7.20
N ARG A 47 7.46 10.26 6.89
CA ARG A 47 7.94 9.30 5.90
C ARG A 47 7.00 9.29 4.70
N ARG A 48 7.55 9.37 3.49
CA ARG A 48 6.79 9.14 2.24
C ARG A 48 6.88 7.66 1.89
N ILE A 49 5.79 6.91 2.06
CA ILE A 49 5.72 5.46 1.80
C ILE A 49 4.85 5.17 0.57
N ARG A 50 5.09 4.04 -0.10
CA ARG A 50 4.22 3.58 -1.20
C ARG A 50 2.91 3.04 -0.63
N VAL A 51 1.82 3.18 -1.40
CA VAL A 51 0.48 2.73 -0.99
C VAL A 51 0.29 1.21 -1.11
N ALA A 52 1.14 0.52 -1.89
CA ALA A 52 1.11 -0.93 -2.10
C ALA A 52 2.53 -1.48 -2.31
N ASN A 53 2.73 -2.76 -1.99
CA ASN A 53 4.00 -3.47 -2.14
C ASN A 53 3.95 -4.55 -3.24
N CYS A 54 3.63 -4.13 -4.47
CA CYS A 54 3.45 -5.05 -5.59
C CYS A 54 4.68 -5.94 -5.89
N GLY A 55 5.90 -5.46 -5.56
CA GLY A 55 7.15 -6.17 -5.82
C GLY A 55 7.33 -7.47 -5.02
N LYS A 56 6.47 -7.72 -4.02
CA LYS A 56 6.44 -8.99 -3.28
C LYS A 56 5.88 -10.15 -4.12
N HIS A 57 5.00 -9.87 -5.08
CA HIS A 57 4.41 -10.88 -5.96
C HIS A 57 5.40 -11.26 -7.06
N LYS A 58 5.66 -12.55 -7.22
CA LYS A 58 6.68 -13.08 -8.17
C LYS A 58 6.07 -13.76 -9.38
N SER A 59 4.75 -13.87 -9.45
CA SER A 59 4.02 -14.36 -10.62
C SER A 59 2.82 -13.49 -10.95
N CYS A 60 2.38 -13.57 -12.21
CA CYS A 60 1.15 -12.91 -12.68
C CYS A 60 -0.04 -13.31 -11.82
N TRP A 61 -0.18 -14.61 -11.53
CA TRP A 61 -1.25 -15.13 -10.69
C TRP A 61 -1.22 -14.55 -9.28
N GLU A 62 -0.07 -14.55 -8.59
CA GLU A 62 0.04 -13.96 -7.26
C GLU A 62 -0.32 -12.47 -7.25
N CYS A 63 0.11 -11.72 -8.27
CA CYS A 63 -0.15 -10.29 -8.36
C CYS A 63 -1.63 -9.98 -8.56
N LEU A 64 -2.31 -10.73 -9.44
CA LEU A 64 -3.71 -10.48 -9.75
C LEU A 64 -4.66 -11.06 -8.68
N ALA A 65 -4.31 -12.20 -8.08
CA ALA A 65 -5.10 -12.83 -7.02
C ALA A 65 -5.12 -12.00 -5.72
N ALA A 66 -4.14 -11.12 -5.52
CA ALA A 66 -4.11 -10.21 -4.37
C ALA A 66 -5.17 -9.11 -4.40
N THR A 67 -5.82 -8.90 -5.56
CA THR A 67 -6.88 -7.91 -5.79
C THR A 67 -6.55 -6.47 -5.34
N ASP A 68 -5.26 -6.14 -5.28
CA ASP A 68 -4.78 -4.79 -4.97
C ASP A 68 -4.90 -3.87 -6.20
N PRO A 69 -5.74 -2.83 -6.16
CA PRO A 69 -6.00 -1.95 -7.31
C PRO A 69 -4.79 -1.08 -7.71
N HIS A 70 -3.76 -0.99 -6.87
CA HIS A 70 -2.52 -0.30 -7.21
C HIS A 70 -1.49 -1.20 -7.90
N CYS A 71 -1.75 -2.51 -7.95
CA CYS A 71 -0.84 -3.49 -8.51
C CYS A 71 -1.34 -4.05 -9.85
N GLY A 72 -0.39 -4.39 -10.71
CA GLY A 72 -0.64 -5.05 -11.97
C GLY A 72 0.60 -5.81 -12.42
N TRP A 73 0.39 -6.93 -13.10
CA TRP A 73 1.50 -7.67 -13.67
C TRP A 73 1.94 -7.02 -14.98
N CYS A 74 3.22 -6.68 -15.06
CA CYS A 74 3.80 -6.11 -16.28
C CYS A 74 4.55 -7.19 -17.05
N HIS A 75 4.05 -7.53 -18.24
CA HIS A 75 4.80 -8.34 -19.19
C HIS A 75 5.61 -7.40 -20.07
N SER A 76 6.93 -7.44 -19.98
CA SER A 76 7.77 -6.77 -20.97
C SER A 76 7.54 -7.45 -22.32
N LEU A 77 6.95 -6.75 -23.28
CA LEU A 77 7.06 -7.14 -24.68
C LEU A 77 8.55 -7.05 -25.01
N GLN A 78 9.11 -8.18 -25.42
CA GLN A 78 10.49 -8.29 -25.88
C GLN A 78 10.62 -7.59 -27.24
#